data_AF-A0AAE5XHJ0-F1
#
_entry.id   AF-A0AAE5XHJ0-F1
#
_cell.length_a   1.000
_cell.length_b   1.000
_cell.length_c   1.000
_cell.angle_alpha   90.00
_cell.angle_beta   90.00
_cell.angle_gamma   90.00
#
_symmetry.space_group_name_H-M   'P 1'
#
loop_
_entity.id
_entity.type
_entity.pdbx_description
1 polymer ?
#
loop_
_entity_poly.entity_id
_entity_poly.type
_entity_poly.pdbx_seq_one_letter_code
_entity_poly.pdbx_strand_id
1 'polypeptide(L)'
;MNELFQQAVTLMVAGMGFVFVFLAILVGATNLMSKVVNRLAPEIQVVPPPTAGNPTPPPNNNNDTMAVIAAAIAKHRSRHKK
;
A
#
# COMPACT_ATOMS: atom_id res chain seq x y z
N MET A 1 1.00 -49.56 -5.27
CA MET A 1 0.66 -48.47 -4.31
C MET A 1 1.47 -47.20 -4.55
N ASN A 2 2.76 -47.28 -4.91
CA ASN A 2 3.59 -46.09 -5.16
C ASN A 2 3.11 -45.23 -6.35
N GLU A 3 2.69 -45.85 -7.45
CA GLU A 3 2.18 -45.19 -8.67
C GLU A 3 0.94 -44.32 -8.39
N LEU A 4 -0.07 -44.85 -7.71
CA LEU A 4 -1.29 -44.11 -7.37
C LEU A 4 -1.01 -42.93 -6.45
N PHE A 5 -0.07 -43.08 -5.51
CA PHE A 5 0.33 -41.99 -4.65
C PHE A 5 1.05 -40.88 -5.43
N GLN A 6 1.98 -41.23 -6.31
CA GLN A 6 2.62 -40.25 -7.21
C GLN A 6 1.62 -39.54 -8.12
N GLN A 7 0.64 -40.27 -8.65
CA GLN A 7 -0.39 -39.68 -9.49
C GLN A 7 -1.32 -38.75 -8.71
N ALA A 8 -1.67 -39.11 -7.46
CA ALA A 8 -2.44 -38.25 -6.57
C ALA A 8 -1.69 -36.96 -6.21
N VAL A 9 -0.40 -37.05 -5.89
CA VAL A 9 0.45 -35.89 -5.63
C VAL A 9 0.57 -35.01 -6.88
N THR A 10 0.78 -35.63 -8.05
CA THR A 10 0.87 -34.90 -9.33
C THR A 10 -0.43 -34.14 -9.62
N LEU A 11 -1.58 -34.78 -9.40
CA LEU A 11 -2.89 -34.14 -9.58
C LEU A 11 -3.11 -33.00 -8.58
N MET A 12 -2.70 -33.17 -7.33
CA MET A 12 -2.79 -32.13 -6.30
C MET A 12 -1.93 -30.92 -6.65
N VAL A 13 -0.67 -31.13 -7.04
CA VAL A 13 0.25 -30.06 -7.44
C VAL A 13 -0.24 -29.37 -8.71
N ALA A 14 -0.72 -30.12 -9.70
CA ALA A 14 -1.25 -29.55 -10.94
C ALA A 14 -2.50 -28.69 -10.67
N GLY A 15 -3.46 -29.19 -9.89
CA GLY A 15 -4.68 -28.47 -9.55
C GLY A 15 -4.44 -27.24 -8.66
N MET A 16 -3.68 -27.42 -7.57
CA MET A 16 -3.33 -26.33 -6.65
C MET A 16 -2.45 -25.28 -7.34
N GLY A 17 -1.50 -25.70 -8.18
CA GLY A 17 -0.61 -24.83 -8.93
C GLY A 17 -1.36 -23.98 -9.96
N PHE A 18 -2.28 -24.58 -10.71
CA PHE A 18 -3.12 -23.84 -11.65
C PHE A 18 -3.96 -22.78 -10.95
N VAL A 19 -4.62 -23.13 -9.84
CA VAL A 19 -5.41 -22.19 -9.05
C VAL A 19 -4.51 -21.07 -8.49
N PHE A 20 -3.33 -21.40 -7.98
CA PHE A 20 -2.39 -20.39 -7.47
C PHE A 20 -1.97 -19.39 -8.55
N VAL A 21 -1.58 -19.88 -9.74
CA VAL A 21 -1.22 -19.02 -10.87
C VAL A 21 -2.42 -18.16 -11.31
N PHE A 22 -3.61 -18.74 -11.39
CA PHE A 22 -4.83 -18.02 -11.75
C PHE A 22 -5.12 -16.89 -10.75
N LEU A 23 -5.07 -17.17 -9.46
CA LEU A 23 -5.26 -16.15 -8.42
C LEU A 23 -4.14 -15.10 -8.45
N ALA A 24 -2.88 -15.48 -8.67
CA ALA A 24 -1.77 -14.53 -8.79
C ALA A 24 -2.00 -13.55 -9.96
N ILE A 25 -2.49 -14.05 -11.10
CA ILE A 25 -2.88 -13.22 -12.25
C ILE A 25 -4.04 -12.29 -11.87
N LEU A 26 -5.10 -12.80 -11.21
CA LEU A 26 -6.22 -11.97 -10.78
C LEU A 26 -5.81 -10.89 -9.79
N VAL A 27 -4.97 -11.22 -8.81
CA VAL A 27 -4.43 -10.23 -7.85
C VAL A 27 -3.58 -9.20 -8.58
N GLY A 28 -2.78 -9.61 -9.56
CA GLY A 28 -2.03 -8.70 -10.43
C GLY A 28 -2.94 -7.76 -11.22
N ALA A 29 -4.00 -8.28 -11.82
CA ALA A 29 -5.00 -7.50 -12.56
C ALA A 29 -5.73 -6.51 -11.65
N THR A 30 -6.16 -6.92 -10.46
CA THR A 30 -6.81 -6.05 -9.47
C THR A 30 -5.85 -4.95 -8.99
N ASN A 31 -4.57 -5.27 -8.77
CA ASN A 31 -3.56 -4.26 -8.43
C ASN A 31 -3.32 -3.28 -9.58
N LEU A 32 -3.27 -3.77 -10.82
CA LEU A 32 -3.16 -2.91 -11.99
C LEU A 32 -4.36 -1.98 -12.09
N MET A 33 -5.57 -2.51 -11.89
CA MET A 33 -6.79 -1.71 -11.84
C MET A 33 -6.72 -0.68 -10.72
N SER A 34 -6.31 -1.06 -9.51
CA SER A 34 -6.12 -0.14 -8.38
C SER A 34 -5.12 0.99 -8.70
N LYS A 35 -4.01 0.66 -9.38
CA LYS A 35 -2.99 1.63 -9.79
C LYS A 35 -3.47 2.55 -10.91
N VAL A 36 -4.20 2.01 -11.89
CA VAL A 36 -4.80 2.78 -12.98
C VAL A 36 -5.86 3.72 -12.45
N VAL A 37 -6.73 3.25 -11.56
CA VAL A 37 -7.76 4.07 -10.91
C VAL A 37 -7.11 5.21 -10.12
N ASN A 38 -6.16 4.93 -9.22
CA ASN A 38 -5.45 5.96 -8.46
C ASN A 38 -4.69 6.97 -9.34
N ARG A 39 -4.24 6.56 -10.54
CA ARG A 39 -3.51 7.44 -11.45
C ARG A 39 -4.43 8.27 -12.34
N LEU A 40 -5.57 7.72 -12.77
CA LEU A 40 -6.49 8.36 -13.72
C LEU A 40 -7.54 9.22 -13.00
N ALA A 41 -7.96 8.80 -11.81
CA ALA A 41 -8.68 9.60 -10.84
C ALA A 41 -7.88 9.53 -9.54
N PRO A 42 -6.87 10.40 -9.34
CA PRO A 42 -6.34 10.63 -8.01
C PRO A 42 -7.57 10.96 -7.17
N GLU A 43 -7.94 10.05 -6.28
CA GLU A 43 -8.93 10.36 -5.27
C GLU A 43 -8.30 11.56 -4.57
N ILE A 44 -8.87 12.75 -4.84
CA ILE A 44 -8.67 13.90 -3.98
C ILE A 44 -9.02 13.29 -2.64
N GLN A 45 -8.00 13.05 -1.81
CA GLN A 45 -8.21 12.66 -0.43
C GLN A 45 -9.10 13.77 0.07
N VAL A 46 -10.41 13.49 0.13
CA VAL A 46 -11.35 14.32 0.84
C VAL A 46 -10.86 14.10 2.25
N VAL A 47 -9.92 14.96 2.66
CA VAL A 47 -9.46 15.06 4.03
C VAL A 47 -10.76 15.07 4.81
N PRO A 48 -11.07 14.01 5.57
CA PRO A 48 -12.27 14.02 6.38
C PRO A 48 -12.20 15.33 7.18
N PRO A 49 -13.25 16.17 7.19
CA PRO A 49 -13.23 17.36 8.03
C PRO A 49 -12.77 16.91 9.41
N PRO A 50 -11.77 17.58 10.02
CA PRO A 50 -11.03 17.02 11.13
C PRO A 50 -12.01 16.63 12.22
N THR A 51 -12.27 15.33 12.33
CA THR A 51 -13.05 14.81 13.44
C THR A 51 -12.10 14.93 14.61
N ALA A 52 -12.49 15.72 15.60
CA ALA A 52 -11.78 15.84 16.86
C ALA A 52 -11.74 14.46 17.52
N GLY A 53 -10.71 13.67 17.22
CA GLY A 53 -10.60 12.30 17.72
C GLY A 53 -9.58 11.49 16.93
N ASN A 54 -8.36 11.43 17.49
CA ASN A 54 -7.24 10.54 17.19
C ASN A 54 -6.41 10.82 15.92
N PRO A 55 -5.12 11.19 16.07
CA PRO A 55 -4.21 11.33 14.95
C PRO A 55 -3.79 9.95 14.42
N THR A 56 -4.28 9.58 13.24
CA THR A 56 -3.69 8.51 12.42
C THR A 56 -2.29 8.96 11.99
N PRO A 57 -1.24 8.11 12.10
CA PRO A 57 0.11 8.51 11.71
C PRO A 57 0.15 8.84 10.21
N PRO A 58 0.76 9.97 9.80
CA PRO A 58 0.95 10.27 8.38
C PRO A 58 1.80 9.19 7.72
N PRO A 59 1.62 8.95 6.39
CA PRO A 59 2.54 8.10 5.64
C PRO A 59 3.96 8.61 5.88
N ASN A 60 4.91 7.69 6.11
CA ASN A 60 6.31 8.00 6.43
C ASN A 60 7.03 8.65 5.23
N ASN A 61 6.67 9.89 4.92
CA ASN A 61 7.28 10.75 3.93
C ASN A 61 8.36 11.57 4.64
N ASN A 62 9.48 10.92 4.91
CA ASN A 62 10.64 11.49 5.59
C ASN A 62 10.99 12.89 5.04
N ASN A 63 10.82 13.11 3.73
CA ASN A 63 11.07 14.38 3.06
C ASN A 63 10.12 15.51 3.51
N ASP A 64 8.81 15.25 3.58
CA ASP A 64 7.84 16.27 4.02
C ASP A 64 8.00 16.55 5.51
N THR A 65 8.32 15.54 6.31
CA THR A 65 8.60 15.70 7.74
C THR A 65 9.83 16.59 7.95
N MET A 66 10.91 16.39 7.19
CA MET A 66 12.12 17.22 7.25
C MET A 66 11.85 18.66 6.80
N ALA A 67 11.04 18.87 5.76
CA ALA A 67 10.65 20.20 5.30
C ALA A 67 9.84 20.96 6.37
N VAL A 68 8.90 20.28 7.04
CA VAL A 68 8.10 20.87 8.13
C VAL A 68 8.96 21.21 9.35
N ILE A 69 9.90 20.33 9.73
CA ILE A 69 10.84 20.60 10.84
C ILE A 69 11.75 21.79 10.52
N ALA A 70 12.31 21.86 9.32
CA ALA A 70 13.14 22.99 8.89
C ALA A 70 12.37 24.33 8.94
N ALA A 71 11.12 24.33 8.46
CA ALA A 71 10.25 25.49 8.53
C ALA A 71 9.90 25.89 9.97
N ALA A 72 9.67 24.92 10.86
CA ALA A 72 9.39 25.16 12.27
C ALA A 72 10.60 25.78 13.00
N ILE A 73 11.81 25.28 12.75
CA ILE A 73 13.06 25.82 13.33
C ILE A 73 13.32 27.24 12.83
N ALA A 74 13.16 27.49 11.53
CA ALA A 74 13.30 28.83 10.96
C ALA A 74 12.32 29.83 11.58
N LYS A 75 11.06 29.41 11.80
CA LYS A 75 10.03 30.21 12.47
C LYS A 75 10.29 30.43 13.95
N HIS A 76 10.90 29.47 14.65
CA HIS A 76 11.29 29.63 16.05
C HIS A 76 12.45 30.64 16.19
N ARG A 77 13.48 30.49 15.35
CA ARG A 77 14.66 31.36 15.36
C ARG A 77 14.32 32.80 15.00
N SER A 78 13.40 33.04 14.06
CA SER A 78 12.93 34.39 13.74
C SER A 78 12.13 35.03 14.87
N ARG A 79 11.36 34.23 15.63
CA ARG A 79 10.63 34.70 16.82
C ARG A 79 11.53 34.98 18.03
N HIS A 80 12.67 34.29 18.15
CA HIS A 80 13.62 34.45 19.26
C HIS A 80 14.75 35.45 18.98
N LYS A 81 14.83 36.02 17.77
CA LYS A 81 15.75 37.13 17.47
C LYS A 81 15.05 38.47 17.70
N LYS A 82 14.73 38.76 18.97
CA LYS A 82 14.40 40.10 19.46
C LYS A 82 15.41 40.48 20.52
#